data_AF-A0A8B3S1X0-F1
#
_entry.id   AF-A0A8B3S1X0-F1
#
_cell.length_a   1.000
_cell.length_b   1.000
_cell.length_c   1.000
_cell.angle_alpha   90.00
_cell.angle_beta   90.00
_cell.angle_gamma   90.00
#
_symmetry.space_group_name_H-M   'P 1'
#
loop_
_entity.id
_entity.type
_entity.pdbx_description
1 polymer ?
#
loop_
_entity_poly.entity_id
_entity_poly.type
_entity_poly.pdbx_seq_one_letter_code
_entity_poly.pdbx_strand_id
1 'polypeptide(L)'
;MVIENALKRKLMAVLFVVAILSLLFIGTASGKIWYVDVNGGADFTKIQDAIDAANESDTIFVYNGSYYERISISKSFILVGENGSSNILGLGSSKCAYITANNVTIDGFAMRNGDYGVYIENNACDIINNSIVENDGDGKVTPLDAPMILQMAAISPVLYSNQYDPSDGEKYLTKADMTNPIIDDFEDADVGDWSLFATQNASINLSLSNNSKSGSYSMRIGCNISGYETNWCGVYRQMDTWVNYDNVSLWVCGDNSGNTLEIKLEEAYNGEWWKYTSIIDWSGWKKLVIPLSSFVAEGAAESIYDKSKINRFTLVVSGNSPPGSTIYVDDIRLELSDMPVSDDDFLEMVEHATFNYFWSEVNQTNGLIRDRSTPDSPCSIASVGFGLSAICIAESRGWVNRTDASDRILTIFETFNNLYNKEGFYYHWINMSTGEREWDCEVSSIDTALLMAGVLHAGEHFKENESIMNLSNELYERVNWTWMLNGTDTIAMKWTPEEGLSSDYWRGYNEAMIMYLLAIGSPTHPVPDPKWSWDAWASTYGRDCGRMVDDFEDNDVSAWVTFADSGSGASIDISRSNNSKIGDYSMKIGYTIGDGTGGERCGAYLQKST
;
A
#
# COMPACT_ATOMS: atom_id res chain seq x y z
N MET A 1 -34.36 -3.49 18.43
CA MET A 1 -34.06 -3.47 16.98
C MET A 1 -33.56 -2.12 16.46
N VAL A 2 -34.33 -1.03 16.39
CA VAL A 2 -33.82 0.28 15.88
C VAL A 2 -32.77 0.91 16.81
N ILE A 3 -33.02 0.90 18.13
CA ILE A 3 -32.08 1.43 19.15
C ILE A 3 -30.79 0.58 19.23
N GLU A 4 -30.90 -0.71 18.97
CA GLU A 4 -29.80 -1.69 19.03
C GLU A 4 -28.85 -1.56 17.84
N ASN A 5 -29.38 -1.26 16.65
CA ASN A 5 -28.58 -0.95 15.46
C ASN A 5 -27.91 0.42 15.56
N ALA A 6 -28.59 1.42 16.15
CA ALA A 6 -27.97 2.72 16.41
C ALA A 6 -26.82 2.63 17.43
N LEU A 7 -26.97 1.83 18.50
CA LEU A 7 -25.90 1.57 19.46
C LEU A 7 -24.72 0.79 18.84
N LYS A 8 -24.99 -0.22 18.01
CA LYS A 8 -23.95 -0.98 17.31
C LYS A 8 -23.17 -0.13 16.31
N ARG A 9 -23.85 0.76 15.57
CA ARG A 9 -23.21 1.73 14.66
C ARG A 9 -22.36 2.74 15.41
N LYS A 10 -22.84 3.26 16.54
CA LYS A 10 -22.04 4.15 17.41
C LYS A 10 -20.84 3.44 18.02
N LEU A 11 -20.98 2.17 18.43
CA LEU A 11 -19.89 1.38 19.02
C LEU A 11 -18.81 1.01 17.97
N MET A 12 -19.20 0.64 16.75
CA MET A 12 -18.26 0.40 15.64
C MET A 12 -17.55 1.69 15.21
N ALA A 13 -18.25 2.82 15.13
CA ALA A 13 -17.63 4.11 14.82
C ALA A 13 -16.61 4.54 15.90
N VAL A 14 -16.91 4.30 17.19
CA VAL A 14 -15.96 4.56 18.29
C VAL A 14 -14.72 3.67 18.17
N LEU A 15 -14.88 2.38 17.84
CA LEU A 15 -13.74 1.46 17.67
C LEU A 15 -12.88 1.80 16.44
N PHE A 16 -13.51 2.22 15.34
CA PHE A 16 -12.82 2.65 14.12
C PHE A 16 -12.05 3.96 14.32
N VAL A 17 -12.64 4.93 15.04
CA VAL A 17 -11.98 6.19 15.38
C VAL A 17 -10.86 5.98 16.42
N VAL A 18 -11.01 5.06 17.38
CA VAL A 18 -9.92 4.69 18.30
C VAL A 18 -8.75 4.07 17.55
N ALA A 19 -9.01 3.25 16.52
CA ALA A 19 -7.96 2.68 15.65
C ALA A 19 -7.24 3.76 14.83
N ILE A 20 -7.96 4.77 14.32
CA ILE A 20 -7.38 5.91 13.59
C ILE A 20 -6.60 6.85 14.53
N LEU A 21 -7.10 7.12 15.74
CA LEU A 21 -6.42 7.92 16.77
C LEU A 21 -5.16 7.24 17.31
N SER A 22 -5.09 5.91 17.30
CA SER A 22 -3.83 5.19 17.62
C SER A 22 -2.77 5.28 16.51
N LEU A 23 -3.16 5.72 15.30
CA LEU A 23 -2.27 5.88 14.16
C LEU A 23 -1.87 7.33 13.88
N LEU A 24 -2.52 8.34 14.48
CA LEU A 24 -2.24 9.76 14.25
C LEU A 24 -2.29 10.61 15.55
N PHE A 25 -1.11 11.09 15.96
CA PHE A 25 -0.75 12.06 17.01
C PHE A 25 -0.65 11.67 18.49
N ILE A 26 0.59 11.81 18.98
CA ILE A 26 0.94 12.14 20.37
C ILE A 26 0.46 13.56 20.67
N GLY A 27 -0.56 13.69 21.54
CA GLY A 27 -0.82 14.85 22.39
C GLY A 27 -1.50 16.07 21.76
N THR A 28 -2.83 16.15 21.88
CA THR A 28 -3.58 17.35 22.33
C THR A 28 -4.94 16.92 22.88
N ALA A 29 -5.60 17.80 23.63
CA ALA A 29 -6.82 17.53 24.40
C ALA A 29 -7.93 16.82 23.60
N SER A 30 -8.67 15.92 24.25
CA SER A 30 -9.80 15.18 23.66
C SER A 30 -10.85 16.15 23.11
N GLY A 31 -10.77 16.45 21.81
CA GLY A 31 -11.81 17.16 21.08
C GLY A 31 -13.14 16.40 21.12
N LYS A 32 -14.24 17.12 21.00
CA LYS A 32 -15.56 16.51 20.91
C LYS A 32 -15.74 15.89 19.53
N ILE A 33 -16.42 14.73 19.47
CA ILE A 33 -16.83 14.13 18.19
C ILE A 33 -18.24 14.60 17.84
N TRP A 34 -18.41 15.12 16.62
CA TRP A 34 -19.69 15.47 16.02
C TRP A 34 -20.03 14.46 14.92
N TYR A 35 -21.23 13.90 14.94
CA TYR A 35 -21.66 12.90 13.96
C TYR A 35 -22.59 13.53 12.91
N VAL A 36 -22.40 13.16 11.64
CA VAL A 36 -23.23 13.61 10.50
C VAL A 36 -23.84 12.41 9.78
N ASP A 37 -25.16 12.41 9.58
CA ASP A 37 -25.91 11.38 8.84
C ASP A 37 -27.02 12.02 7.99
N VAL A 38 -26.90 11.93 6.66
CA VAL A 38 -27.89 12.46 5.70
C VAL A 38 -29.29 11.87 5.89
N ASN A 39 -29.40 10.64 6.40
CA ASN A 39 -30.68 9.94 6.57
C ASN A 39 -31.38 10.28 7.89
N GLY A 40 -30.75 11.10 8.75
CA GLY A 40 -31.24 11.45 10.07
C GLY A 40 -30.95 10.37 11.11
N GLY A 41 -30.26 10.75 12.19
CA GLY A 41 -29.79 9.81 13.24
C GLY A 41 -28.54 10.27 13.98
N ALA A 42 -27.91 11.35 13.51
CA ALA A 42 -26.70 11.94 14.06
C ALA A 42 -26.95 13.37 14.59
N ASP A 43 -25.88 14.07 15.00
CA ASP A 43 -25.95 15.44 15.53
C ASP A 43 -26.33 16.45 14.45
N PHE A 44 -25.88 16.21 13.21
CA PHE A 44 -26.20 17.01 12.04
C PHE A 44 -26.64 16.14 10.85
N THR A 45 -27.43 16.70 9.95
CA THR A 45 -27.78 16.07 8.66
C THR A 45 -26.96 16.64 7.50
N LYS A 46 -26.13 17.65 7.79
CA LYS A 46 -25.32 18.41 6.84
C LYS A 46 -23.88 18.54 7.36
N ILE A 47 -22.91 18.45 6.47
CA ILE A 47 -21.48 18.49 6.82
C ILE A 47 -21.07 19.93 7.18
N GLN A 48 -21.55 20.94 6.45
CA GLN A 48 -21.17 22.33 6.75
C GLN A 48 -21.69 22.80 8.12
N ASP A 49 -22.89 22.37 8.52
CA ASP A 49 -23.45 22.73 9.83
C ASP A 49 -22.58 22.16 10.97
N ALA A 50 -22.00 20.97 10.79
CA ALA A 50 -21.06 20.38 11.74
C ALA A 50 -19.72 21.15 11.78
N ILE A 51 -19.21 21.58 10.62
CA ILE A 51 -18.00 22.41 10.51
C ILE A 51 -18.17 23.75 11.24
N ASP A 52 -19.33 24.39 11.06
CA ASP A 52 -19.63 25.67 11.69
C ASP A 52 -19.70 25.55 13.21
N ALA A 53 -20.24 24.43 13.71
CA ALA A 53 -20.39 24.13 15.14
C ALA A 53 -19.10 23.64 15.83
N ALA A 54 -18.18 23.03 15.09
CA ALA A 54 -16.94 22.47 15.64
C ALA A 54 -15.98 23.56 16.16
N ASN A 55 -15.30 23.26 17.27
CA ASN A 55 -14.15 24.03 17.76
C ASN A 55 -12.84 23.48 17.19
N GLU A 56 -11.75 24.21 17.39
CA GLU A 56 -10.42 23.70 17.07
C GLU A 56 -10.13 22.39 17.84
N SER A 57 -9.53 21.41 17.16
CA SER A 57 -9.25 20.05 17.65
C SER A 57 -10.46 19.10 17.80
N ASP A 58 -11.69 19.51 17.46
CA ASP A 58 -12.84 18.59 17.38
C ASP A 58 -12.66 17.58 16.21
N THR A 59 -13.43 16.48 16.26
CA THR A 59 -13.52 15.52 15.15
C THR A 59 -14.93 15.52 14.59
N ILE A 60 -15.07 15.55 13.27
CA ILE A 60 -16.35 15.42 12.57
C ILE A 60 -16.35 14.07 11.86
N PHE A 61 -17.24 13.17 12.27
CA PHE A 61 -17.42 11.85 11.67
C PHE A 61 -18.67 11.84 10.78
N VAL A 62 -18.50 11.47 9.51
CA VAL A 62 -19.56 11.49 8.50
C VAL A 62 -19.90 10.06 8.07
N TYR A 63 -21.13 9.64 8.41
CA TYR A 63 -21.70 8.36 7.99
C TYR A 63 -21.90 8.33 6.47
N ASN A 64 -21.79 7.14 5.89
CA ASN A 64 -21.92 6.94 4.45
C ASN A 64 -23.23 7.50 3.89
N GLY A 65 -23.13 8.38 2.88
CA GLY A 65 -24.28 9.01 2.25
C GLY A 65 -23.91 10.02 1.15
N SER A 66 -24.90 10.43 0.36
CA SER A 66 -24.70 11.47 -0.66
C SER A 66 -25.01 12.85 -0.09
N TYR A 67 -23.99 13.68 0.12
CA TYR A 67 -24.08 15.01 0.70
C TYR A 67 -23.89 16.08 -0.37
N TYR A 68 -25.00 16.59 -0.90
CA TYR A 68 -25.00 17.61 -1.94
C TYR A 68 -24.67 19.00 -1.35
N GLU A 69 -23.41 19.20 -0.97
CA GLU A 69 -22.92 20.39 -0.28
C GLU A 69 -21.56 20.85 -0.84
N ARG A 70 -21.21 22.11 -0.55
CA ARG A 70 -19.84 22.62 -0.65
C ARG A 70 -19.39 22.97 0.75
N ILE A 71 -18.18 22.54 1.10
CA ILE A 71 -17.66 22.75 2.44
C ILE A 71 -16.53 23.78 2.46
N SER A 72 -16.63 24.74 3.38
CA SER A 72 -15.60 25.74 3.65
C SER A 72 -15.03 25.52 5.04
N ILE A 73 -13.71 25.30 5.10
CA ILE A 73 -12.99 24.95 6.31
C ILE A 73 -12.05 26.09 6.67
N SER A 74 -12.33 26.75 7.79
CA SER A 74 -11.58 27.89 8.32
C SER A 74 -11.04 27.67 9.74
N LYS A 75 -11.18 26.46 10.28
CA LYS A 75 -10.68 26.05 11.61
C LYS A 75 -9.89 24.73 11.49
N SER A 76 -8.98 24.48 12.43
CA SER A 76 -8.18 23.24 12.48
C SER A 76 -8.93 22.11 13.17
N PHE A 77 -9.27 21.04 12.44
CA PHE A 77 -9.98 19.86 12.96
C PHE A 77 -9.75 18.63 12.08
N ILE A 78 -10.23 17.47 12.53
CA ILE A 78 -10.22 16.21 11.79
C ILE A 78 -11.62 15.94 11.22
N LEU A 79 -11.71 15.70 9.90
CA LEU A 79 -12.94 15.34 9.20
C LEU A 79 -12.77 13.93 8.59
N VAL A 80 -13.57 12.95 9.05
CA VAL A 80 -13.40 11.53 8.69
C VAL A 80 -14.71 10.91 8.17
N GLY A 81 -14.63 10.15 7.08
CA GLY A 81 -15.71 9.33 6.53
C GLY A 81 -15.71 7.89 7.05
N GLU A 82 -16.90 7.27 7.16
CA GLU A 82 -17.08 5.92 7.72
C GLU A 82 -16.38 4.80 6.92
N ASN A 83 -16.27 4.90 5.59
CA ASN A 83 -15.49 3.99 4.73
C ASN A 83 -15.20 4.67 3.40
N GLY A 84 -13.92 4.94 3.10
CA GLY A 84 -13.45 5.64 1.91
C GLY A 84 -14.24 5.28 0.64
N SER A 85 -14.72 6.33 -0.05
CA SER A 85 -15.47 6.35 -1.33
C SER A 85 -17.00 6.54 -1.27
N SER A 86 -17.64 6.60 -0.10
CA SER A 86 -19.12 6.63 0.00
C SER A 86 -19.74 7.99 0.32
N ASN A 87 -18.92 9.00 0.65
CA ASN A 87 -19.38 10.35 1.01
C ASN A 87 -19.23 11.29 -0.17
N ILE A 88 -20.30 11.46 -0.95
CA ILE A 88 -20.29 12.30 -2.16
C ILE A 88 -20.44 13.76 -1.75
N LEU A 89 -19.43 14.59 -2.00
CA LEU A 89 -19.49 16.06 -1.92
C LEU A 89 -19.50 16.64 -3.34
N GLY A 90 -20.58 17.34 -3.72
CA GLY A 90 -20.68 17.90 -5.07
C GLY A 90 -22.03 18.56 -5.41
N LEU A 91 -21.99 19.87 -5.69
CA LEU A 91 -23.03 20.59 -6.42
C LEU A 91 -22.35 21.39 -7.54
N GLY A 92 -22.67 21.02 -8.79
CA GLY A 92 -22.09 21.55 -10.03
C GLY A 92 -21.70 23.03 -10.01
N SER A 93 -20.51 23.31 -10.56
CA SER A 93 -19.82 24.61 -10.73
C SER A 93 -19.31 25.29 -9.44
N SER A 94 -18.26 24.73 -8.81
CA SER A 94 -17.26 25.39 -7.90
C SER A 94 -16.37 24.35 -7.15
N LYS A 95 -15.57 24.77 -6.16
CA LYS A 95 -14.73 23.92 -5.27
C LYS A 95 -15.59 23.04 -4.33
N CYS A 96 -15.36 21.73 -4.25
CA CYS A 96 -16.08 20.83 -3.34
C CYS A 96 -15.67 21.03 -1.87
N ALA A 97 -14.36 21.09 -1.60
CA ALA A 97 -13.79 21.48 -0.31
C ALA A 97 -12.82 22.67 -0.47
N TYR A 98 -13.04 23.72 0.31
CA TYR A 98 -12.20 24.92 0.30
C TYR A 98 -11.60 25.17 1.69
N ILE A 99 -10.29 25.01 1.80
CA ILE A 99 -9.55 25.00 3.06
C ILE A 99 -8.68 26.26 3.17
N THR A 100 -8.93 27.03 4.22
CA THR A 100 -8.18 28.24 4.58
C THR A 100 -7.48 28.13 5.94
N ALA A 101 -7.66 27.02 6.67
CA ALA A 101 -6.97 26.75 7.93
C ALA A 101 -5.73 25.86 7.75
N ASN A 102 -4.79 25.95 8.70
CA ASN A 102 -3.66 25.02 8.84
C ASN A 102 -4.09 23.76 9.64
N ASN A 103 -3.33 22.67 9.56
CA ASN A 103 -3.52 21.47 10.39
C ASN A 103 -4.93 20.88 10.30
N VAL A 104 -5.46 20.79 9.07
CA VAL A 104 -6.74 20.13 8.79
C VAL A 104 -6.45 18.73 8.25
N THR A 105 -7.10 17.72 8.81
CA THR A 105 -7.08 16.36 8.28
C THR A 105 -8.43 16.05 7.63
N ILE A 106 -8.42 15.63 6.37
CA ILE A 106 -9.60 15.10 5.67
C ILE A 106 -9.32 13.66 5.27
N ASP A 107 -10.16 12.73 5.71
CA ASP A 107 -9.98 11.29 5.48
C ASP A 107 -11.26 10.61 4.97
N GLY A 108 -11.18 9.85 3.88
CA GLY A 108 -12.22 8.91 3.47
C GLY A 108 -13.43 9.47 2.69
N PHE A 109 -13.29 10.55 1.92
CA PHE A 109 -14.39 11.16 1.14
C PHE A 109 -14.29 10.92 -0.37
N ALA A 110 -15.42 10.96 -1.07
CA ALA A 110 -15.49 11.02 -2.53
C ALA A 110 -15.96 12.41 -2.99
N MET A 111 -15.09 13.21 -3.59
CA MET A 111 -15.42 14.58 -4.02
C MET A 111 -15.60 14.62 -5.53
N ARG A 112 -16.82 14.94 -5.99
CA ARG A 112 -17.23 14.84 -7.40
C ARG A 112 -18.07 16.02 -7.85
N ASN A 113 -18.17 16.25 -9.16
CA ASN A 113 -19.06 17.24 -9.77
C ASN A 113 -18.83 18.70 -9.32
N GLY A 114 -17.57 19.07 -9.07
CA GLY A 114 -17.11 20.45 -8.86
C GLY A 114 -16.10 20.89 -9.92
N ASP A 115 -15.67 22.15 -9.87
CA ASP A 115 -14.54 22.66 -10.68
C ASP A 115 -13.21 22.15 -10.10
N TYR A 116 -13.14 22.01 -8.77
CA TYR A 116 -12.01 21.48 -8.01
C TYR A 116 -12.50 20.56 -6.89
N GLY A 117 -11.84 19.42 -6.66
CA GLY A 117 -12.13 18.53 -5.53
C GLY A 117 -11.77 19.16 -4.18
N VAL A 118 -10.48 19.39 -3.95
CA VAL A 118 -9.96 20.08 -2.74
C VAL A 118 -9.11 21.26 -3.18
N TYR A 119 -9.34 22.42 -2.57
CA TYR A 119 -8.55 23.64 -2.76
C TYR A 119 -8.01 24.12 -1.41
N ILE A 120 -6.69 24.30 -1.31
CA ILE A 120 -5.99 24.62 -0.06
C ILE A 120 -5.24 25.95 -0.24
N GLU A 121 -5.44 26.89 0.68
CA GLU A 121 -4.73 28.19 0.68
C GLU A 121 -3.52 28.24 1.61
N ASN A 122 -3.46 27.39 2.64
CA ASN A 122 -2.41 27.44 3.67
C ASN A 122 -1.81 26.04 3.95
N ASN A 123 -0.60 26.01 4.52
CA ASN A 123 0.24 24.81 4.59
C ASN A 123 -0.12 23.85 5.76
N ALA A 124 0.34 22.59 5.67
CA ALA A 124 0.20 21.51 6.65
C ALA A 124 -1.23 20.94 6.82
N CYS A 125 -1.87 20.55 5.72
CA CYS A 125 -3.12 19.78 5.76
C CYS A 125 -2.88 18.35 5.26
N ASP A 126 -3.48 17.37 5.93
CA ASP A 126 -3.38 15.95 5.59
C ASP A 126 -4.64 15.52 4.82
N ILE A 127 -4.50 15.16 3.55
CA ILE A 127 -5.60 14.70 2.69
C ILE A 127 -5.38 13.21 2.41
N ILE A 128 -6.04 12.35 3.17
CA ILE A 128 -5.76 10.90 3.23
C ILE A 128 -6.98 10.12 2.71
N ASN A 129 -6.79 9.03 1.95
CA ASN A 129 -7.85 8.13 1.46
C ASN A 129 -9.08 8.81 0.81
N ASN A 130 -8.91 9.97 0.17
CA ASN A 130 -9.98 10.68 -0.53
C ASN A 130 -9.94 10.36 -2.03
N SER A 131 -11.11 10.12 -2.63
CA SER A 131 -11.29 9.93 -4.07
C SER A 131 -11.79 11.24 -4.71
N ILE A 132 -10.99 11.86 -5.58
CA ILE A 132 -11.36 13.07 -6.32
C ILE A 132 -11.59 12.68 -7.78
N VAL A 133 -12.86 12.65 -8.22
CA VAL A 133 -13.23 12.16 -9.57
C VAL A 133 -14.35 13.00 -10.16
N GLU A 134 -14.48 13.05 -11.49
CA GLU A 134 -15.59 13.75 -12.19
C GLU A 134 -15.69 15.27 -11.88
N ASN A 135 -14.55 16.00 -11.95
CA ASN A 135 -14.50 17.47 -11.77
C ASN A 135 -14.00 18.17 -13.05
N ASP A 136 -14.51 19.36 -13.37
CA ASP A 136 -14.42 19.98 -14.72
C ASP A 136 -13.11 20.79 -15.00
N GLY A 137 -12.21 20.99 -14.01
CA GLY A 137 -10.89 21.66 -14.16
C GLY A 137 -9.68 20.70 -14.11
N ASP A 138 -8.44 21.22 -14.13
CA ASP A 138 -7.13 20.52 -13.97
C ASP A 138 -6.98 19.80 -12.60
N GLY A 139 -8.00 19.03 -12.21
CA GLY A 139 -8.31 18.57 -10.86
C GLY A 139 -7.26 17.68 -10.21
N LYS A 140 -6.23 18.31 -9.66
CA LYS A 140 -5.36 17.77 -8.60
C LYS A 140 -5.11 18.89 -7.59
N VAL A 141 -5.10 18.54 -6.31
CA VAL A 141 -4.79 19.43 -5.17
C VAL A 141 -3.71 20.44 -5.57
N THR A 142 -3.97 21.74 -5.49
CA THR A 142 -2.96 22.78 -5.78
C THR A 142 -2.37 23.33 -4.47
N PRO A 143 -1.09 23.09 -4.15
CA PRO A 143 -0.34 23.89 -3.19
C PRO A 143 0.33 25.06 -3.93
N LEU A 144 0.17 26.28 -3.41
CA LEU A 144 1.06 27.39 -3.76
C LEU A 144 2.28 27.31 -2.80
N ASP A 145 3.47 27.06 -3.37
CA ASP A 145 4.80 27.33 -2.77
C ASP A 145 5.13 26.74 -1.37
N ALA A 146 5.45 25.43 -1.26
CA ALA A 146 6.33 24.85 -0.20
C ALA A 146 6.70 23.36 -0.48
N PRO A 147 7.79 22.79 0.12
CA PRO A 147 8.42 21.55 -0.32
C PRO A 147 7.57 20.31 -0.01
N MET A 148 7.41 19.44 -1.00
CA MET A 148 6.63 18.21 -0.90
C MET A 148 7.33 17.16 -0.02
N ILE A 149 6.70 16.80 1.10
CA ILE A 149 6.81 15.45 1.66
C ILE A 149 5.87 14.59 0.82
N LEU A 150 6.41 13.88 -0.18
CA LEU A 150 5.68 12.88 -0.93
C LEU A 150 5.65 11.59 -0.10
N GLN A 151 4.64 11.44 0.77
CA GLN A 151 4.37 10.15 1.40
C GLN A 151 3.63 9.27 0.39
N MET A 152 4.27 8.17 -0.02
CA MET A 152 3.72 7.19 -0.95
C MET A 152 2.44 6.56 -0.37
N ALA A 153 1.27 7.00 -0.86
CA ALA A 153 0.01 6.26 -0.82
C ALA A 153 -0.98 6.87 -1.82
N ALA A 154 -0.68 6.81 -3.11
CA ALA A 154 -1.67 7.11 -4.15
C ALA A 154 -1.30 6.42 -5.47
N ILE A 155 -1.70 5.16 -5.62
CA ILE A 155 -2.04 4.63 -6.95
C ILE A 155 -3.57 4.60 -7.00
N SER A 156 -4.17 5.65 -7.58
CA SER A 156 -5.52 5.55 -8.13
C SER A 156 -5.40 5.21 -9.61
N PRO A 157 -6.23 4.28 -10.13
CA PRO A 157 -6.20 3.88 -11.53
C PRO A 157 -6.63 5.03 -12.42
N VAL A 158 -5.85 5.26 -13.49
CA VAL A 158 -6.25 6.09 -14.60
C VAL A 158 -7.42 5.39 -15.31
N LEU A 159 -8.62 5.98 -15.23
CA LEU A 159 -9.71 5.67 -16.15
C LEU A 159 -9.32 6.23 -17.53
N TYR A 160 -8.81 5.38 -18.41
CA TYR A 160 -8.84 5.69 -19.84
C TYR A 160 -10.24 5.37 -20.36
N SER A 161 -11.02 6.42 -20.64
CA SER A 161 -11.91 6.37 -21.79
C SER A 161 -11.01 6.39 -23.03
N ASN A 162 -11.06 5.35 -23.87
CA ASN A 162 -11.04 5.52 -25.32
C ASN A 162 -11.35 4.21 -26.04
N GLN A 163 -11.89 4.42 -27.24
CA GLN A 163 -12.56 3.45 -28.06
C GLN A 163 -11.72 2.19 -28.34
N TYR A 164 -12.43 1.08 -28.19
CA TYR A 164 -12.14 -0.26 -28.66
C TYR A 164 -11.66 -0.30 -30.12
N ASP A 165 -10.45 -0.84 -30.33
CA ASP A 165 -10.05 -1.54 -31.56
C ASP A 165 -9.97 -3.06 -31.22
N PRO A 166 -10.70 -3.96 -31.90
CA PRO A 166 -11.02 -5.30 -31.39
C PRO A 166 -9.95 -6.40 -31.54
N SER A 167 -8.68 -6.11 -31.85
CA SER A 167 -7.84 -7.11 -32.54
C SER A 167 -6.69 -7.79 -31.78
N ASP A 168 -6.37 -7.45 -30.52
CA ASP A 168 -5.41 -8.24 -29.72
C ASP A 168 -5.90 -8.40 -28.27
N GLY A 169 -6.21 -9.65 -27.90
CA GLY A 169 -6.88 -10.02 -26.66
C GLY A 169 -5.94 -10.32 -25.49
N GLU A 170 -5.42 -9.28 -24.85
CA GLU A 170 -4.90 -9.41 -23.47
C GLU A 170 -5.66 -8.47 -22.53
N LYS A 171 -6.40 -9.09 -21.60
CA LYS A 171 -7.22 -8.42 -20.59
C LYS A 171 -6.36 -8.27 -19.33
N TYR A 172 -5.85 -7.06 -19.06
CA TYR A 172 -5.07 -6.82 -17.84
C TYR A 172 -5.98 -6.82 -16.60
N LEU A 173 -5.61 -7.64 -15.62
CA LEU A 173 -6.31 -7.81 -14.34
C LEU A 173 -6.29 -6.50 -13.53
N THR A 174 -7.44 -6.12 -12.98
CA THR A 174 -7.61 -5.00 -12.04
C THR A 174 -7.29 -5.43 -10.60
N LYS A 175 -7.17 -4.47 -9.66
CA LYS A 175 -7.01 -4.77 -8.22
C LYS A 175 -8.13 -5.67 -7.67
N ALA A 176 -9.36 -5.52 -8.16
CA ALA A 176 -10.47 -6.39 -7.79
C ALA A 176 -10.25 -7.83 -8.28
N ASP A 177 -9.70 -7.99 -9.50
CA ASP A 177 -9.36 -9.28 -10.10
C ASP A 177 -8.19 -9.97 -9.37
N MET A 178 -7.32 -9.21 -8.69
CA MET A 178 -6.21 -9.74 -7.90
C MET A 178 -6.59 -10.11 -6.45
N THR A 179 -7.66 -9.54 -5.90
CA THR A 179 -8.05 -9.77 -4.49
C THR A 179 -9.27 -10.68 -4.32
N ASN A 180 -10.10 -10.83 -5.36
CA ASN A 180 -11.26 -11.70 -5.36
C ASN A 180 -11.65 -12.10 -6.79
N PRO A 181 -10.87 -12.97 -7.48
CA PRO A 181 -11.14 -13.34 -8.87
C PRO A 181 -12.59 -13.80 -9.05
N ILE A 182 -13.31 -13.13 -9.96
CA ILE A 182 -14.67 -13.52 -10.31
C ILE A 182 -14.56 -14.69 -11.28
N ILE A 183 -15.04 -15.87 -10.86
CA ILE A 183 -15.32 -16.97 -11.77
C ILE A 183 -16.37 -16.47 -12.74
N ASP A 184 -17.58 -16.22 -12.25
CA ASP A 184 -18.69 -15.77 -13.06
C ASP A 184 -19.68 -15.00 -12.20
N ASP A 185 -19.98 -13.76 -12.58
CA ASP A 185 -21.05 -12.96 -11.97
C ASP A 185 -22.32 -12.93 -12.83
N PHE A 186 -22.29 -13.52 -14.04
CA PHE A 186 -23.40 -13.61 -15.00
C PHE A 186 -23.97 -12.26 -15.49
N GLU A 187 -23.34 -11.14 -15.15
CA GLU A 187 -23.86 -9.80 -15.47
C GLU A 187 -23.60 -9.39 -16.94
N ASP A 188 -22.78 -10.15 -17.65
CA ASP A 188 -22.63 -10.08 -19.11
C ASP A 188 -23.81 -10.73 -19.86
N ALA A 189 -24.75 -11.34 -19.14
CA ALA A 189 -25.90 -12.05 -19.66
C ALA A 189 -25.54 -13.24 -20.56
N ASP A 190 -24.36 -13.83 -20.37
CA ASP A 190 -23.90 -15.00 -21.10
C ASP A 190 -23.74 -16.22 -20.18
N VAL A 191 -24.09 -17.39 -20.69
CA VAL A 191 -23.80 -18.69 -20.05
C VAL A 191 -23.23 -19.68 -21.08
N GLY A 192 -22.88 -19.20 -22.28
CA GLY A 192 -22.40 -19.98 -23.42
C GLY A 192 -20.96 -20.46 -23.28
N ASP A 193 -20.21 -19.91 -22.33
CA ASP A 193 -18.87 -20.33 -21.95
C ASP A 193 -18.87 -21.53 -20.97
N TRP A 194 -20.05 -21.96 -20.51
CA TRP A 194 -20.24 -23.19 -19.74
C TRP A 194 -20.58 -24.39 -20.64
N SER A 195 -19.86 -25.49 -20.42
CA SER A 195 -20.06 -26.75 -21.12
C SER A 195 -20.93 -27.71 -20.31
N LEU A 196 -21.88 -28.37 -20.98
CA LEU A 196 -22.84 -29.31 -20.38
C LEU A 196 -22.35 -30.75 -20.52
N PHE A 197 -22.57 -31.56 -19.48
CA PHE A 197 -22.30 -33.00 -19.54
C PHE A 197 -23.25 -33.79 -18.62
N ALA A 198 -23.56 -35.03 -19.00
CA ALA A 198 -24.49 -35.89 -18.26
C ALA A 198 -24.23 -37.38 -18.50
N THR A 199 -24.56 -38.19 -17.49
CA THR A 199 -24.63 -39.66 -17.62
C THR A 199 -25.86 -40.09 -18.43
N GLN A 200 -25.88 -41.35 -18.89
CA GLN A 200 -26.91 -41.85 -19.81
C GLN A 200 -28.36 -41.67 -19.33
N ASN A 201 -28.61 -41.69 -18.02
CA ASN A 201 -29.95 -41.55 -17.42
C ASN A 201 -30.16 -40.20 -16.71
N ALA A 202 -29.37 -39.20 -17.07
CA ALA A 202 -29.50 -37.83 -16.62
C ALA A 202 -29.59 -36.87 -17.82
N SER A 203 -30.31 -35.76 -17.65
CA SER A 203 -30.28 -34.64 -18.57
C SER A 203 -30.09 -33.33 -17.82
N ILE A 204 -29.52 -32.36 -18.53
CA ILE A 204 -29.22 -31.02 -18.01
C ILE A 204 -29.56 -29.97 -19.05
N ASN A 205 -30.08 -28.84 -18.59
CA ASN A 205 -30.25 -27.64 -19.41
C ASN A 205 -29.69 -26.42 -18.65
N LEU A 206 -29.06 -25.53 -19.39
CA LEU A 206 -28.56 -24.25 -18.90
C LEU A 206 -29.36 -23.11 -19.52
N SER A 207 -29.64 -22.08 -18.74
CA SER A 207 -30.27 -20.85 -19.23
C SER A 207 -29.97 -19.70 -18.28
N LEU A 208 -29.85 -18.48 -18.80
CA LEU A 208 -29.82 -17.28 -17.98
C LEU A 208 -31.18 -17.07 -17.27
N SER A 209 -31.17 -16.51 -16.07
CA SER A 209 -32.39 -16.17 -15.34
C SER A 209 -32.31 -14.85 -14.59
N ASN A 210 -33.41 -14.10 -14.58
CA ASN A 210 -33.56 -12.87 -13.80
C ASN A 210 -33.88 -13.12 -12.32
N ASN A 211 -33.97 -14.38 -11.89
CA ASN A 211 -34.00 -14.71 -10.46
C ASN A 211 -32.55 -14.73 -9.98
N SER A 212 -31.97 -13.59 -9.64
CA SER A 212 -30.60 -13.46 -9.14
C SER A 212 -30.56 -13.13 -7.65
N LYS A 213 -29.40 -13.33 -7.04
CA LYS A 213 -29.11 -12.92 -5.68
C LYS A 213 -28.39 -11.58 -5.64
N SER A 214 -27.52 -11.36 -6.60
CA SER A 214 -26.71 -10.17 -6.82
C SER A 214 -26.92 -9.74 -8.27
N GLY A 215 -26.85 -8.44 -8.56
CA GLY A 215 -27.05 -7.97 -9.92
C GLY A 215 -28.41 -8.34 -10.53
N SER A 216 -28.42 -8.56 -11.85
CA SER A 216 -29.61 -8.74 -12.68
C SER A 216 -29.81 -10.19 -13.11
N TYR A 217 -28.75 -10.99 -13.14
CA TYR A 217 -28.76 -12.30 -13.78
C TYR A 217 -28.16 -13.39 -12.89
N SER A 218 -28.53 -14.63 -13.18
CA SER A 218 -27.92 -15.83 -12.60
C SER A 218 -28.00 -16.98 -13.59
N MET A 219 -27.19 -18.00 -13.35
CA MET A 219 -27.24 -19.24 -14.10
C MET A 219 -28.32 -20.18 -13.54
N ARG A 220 -29.33 -20.49 -14.35
CA ARG A 220 -30.34 -21.52 -14.03
C ARG A 220 -29.91 -22.87 -14.58
N ILE A 221 -29.75 -23.84 -13.69
CA ILE A 221 -29.42 -25.24 -14.01
C ILE A 221 -30.66 -26.09 -13.78
N GLY A 222 -31.22 -26.62 -14.86
CA GLY A 222 -32.30 -27.60 -14.79
C GLY A 222 -31.76 -29.02 -14.90
N CYS A 223 -32.12 -29.89 -13.96
CA CYS A 223 -31.63 -31.26 -13.89
C CYS A 223 -32.80 -32.25 -13.89
N ASN A 224 -32.64 -33.35 -14.62
CA ASN A 224 -33.52 -34.52 -14.54
C ASN A 224 -32.66 -35.76 -14.43
N ILE A 225 -32.65 -36.38 -13.25
CA ILE A 225 -31.76 -37.49 -12.90
C ILE A 225 -32.63 -38.65 -12.46
N SER A 226 -32.55 -39.76 -13.19
CA SER A 226 -33.35 -40.96 -12.93
C SER A 226 -32.46 -42.13 -12.48
N GLY A 227 -32.83 -42.80 -11.39
CA GLY A 227 -32.09 -43.94 -10.83
C GLY A 227 -31.18 -43.58 -9.66
N TYR A 228 -30.96 -44.52 -8.74
CA TYR A 228 -30.24 -44.28 -7.49
C TYR A 228 -28.72 -44.37 -7.67
N GLU A 229 -28.02 -43.39 -7.10
CA GLU A 229 -26.59 -43.33 -6.74
C GLU A 229 -25.51 -43.29 -7.84
N THR A 230 -25.79 -43.63 -9.11
CA THR A 230 -24.74 -43.60 -10.17
C THR A 230 -24.95 -42.59 -11.29
N ASN A 231 -26.11 -41.93 -11.35
CA ASN A 231 -26.42 -40.96 -12.39
C ASN A 231 -26.23 -39.53 -11.88
N TRP A 232 -25.62 -38.71 -12.72
CA TRP A 232 -25.30 -37.32 -12.43
C TRP A 232 -25.26 -36.51 -13.73
N CYS A 233 -25.42 -35.21 -13.60
CA CYS A 233 -25.19 -34.24 -14.67
C CYS A 233 -24.52 -33.00 -14.11
N GLY A 234 -23.85 -32.23 -14.96
CA GLY A 234 -23.08 -31.09 -14.51
C GLY A 234 -22.77 -30.09 -15.60
N VAL A 235 -22.21 -28.97 -15.15
CA VAL A 235 -21.64 -27.91 -15.99
C VAL A 235 -20.21 -27.65 -15.56
N TYR A 236 -19.36 -27.33 -16.54
CA TYR A 236 -18.00 -26.89 -16.24
C TYR A 236 -17.66 -25.67 -17.08
N ARG A 237 -16.75 -24.87 -16.55
CA ARG A 237 -16.15 -23.75 -17.26
C ARG A 237 -14.64 -23.92 -17.28
N GLN A 238 -14.04 -23.66 -18.44
CA GLN A 238 -12.59 -23.60 -18.55
C GLN A 238 -12.12 -22.24 -18.02
N MET A 239 -11.06 -22.25 -17.25
CA MET A 239 -10.44 -21.07 -16.65
C MET A 239 -9.03 -20.92 -17.18
N ASP A 240 -8.59 -19.68 -17.34
CA ASP A 240 -7.16 -19.40 -17.32
C ASP A 240 -6.61 -19.80 -15.94
N THR A 241 -5.36 -20.23 -15.85
CA THR A 241 -4.78 -20.66 -14.58
C THR A 241 -4.83 -19.53 -13.56
N TRP A 242 -5.45 -19.75 -12.38
CA TRP A 242 -5.53 -18.74 -11.32
C TRP A 242 -4.67 -19.12 -10.11
N VAL A 243 -3.89 -18.16 -9.65
CA VAL A 243 -3.04 -18.29 -8.45
C VAL A 243 -3.62 -17.46 -7.30
N ASN A 244 -3.32 -17.86 -6.07
CA ASN A 244 -3.55 -17.08 -4.84
C ASN A 244 -5.01 -16.84 -4.41
N TYR A 245 -5.73 -17.91 -4.09
CA TYR A 245 -7.04 -17.86 -3.42
C TYR A 245 -7.12 -18.90 -2.28
N ASP A 246 -7.97 -18.67 -1.28
CA ASP A 246 -8.10 -19.58 -0.12
C ASP A 246 -9.48 -20.22 -0.01
N ASN A 247 -10.49 -19.63 -0.64
CA ASN A 247 -11.86 -20.12 -0.66
C ASN A 247 -12.45 -20.03 -2.06
N VAL A 248 -13.44 -20.87 -2.31
CA VAL A 248 -14.43 -20.69 -3.38
C VAL A 248 -15.72 -20.19 -2.73
N SER A 249 -16.31 -19.13 -3.27
CA SER A 249 -17.65 -18.71 -2.87
C SER A 249 -18.62 -18.66 -4.04
N LEU A 250 -19.89 -18.92 -3.75
CA LEU A 250 -20.98 -18.87 -4.71
C LEU A 250 -22.32 -18.79 -3.98
N TRP A 251 -23.30 -18.14 -4.58
CA TRP A 251 -24.69 -18.21 -4.14
C TRP A 251 -25.39 -19.36 -4.86
N VAL A 252 -26.15 -20.16 -4.10
CA VAL A 252 -26.97 -21.24 -4.64
C VAL A 252 -28.41 -21.10 -4.13
N CYS A 253 -29.35 -20.96 -5.05
CA CYS A 253 -30.77 -21.05 -4.76
C CYS A 253 -31.18 -22.52 -4.78
N GLY A 254 -31.35 -23.10 -3.59
CA GLY A 254 -31.73 -24.50 -3.43
C GLY A 254 -33.21 -24.75 -3.72
N ASP A 255 -33.52 -25.97 -4.12
CA ASP A 255 -34.88 -26.47 -4.39
C ASP A 255 -35.39 -27.46 -3.33
N ASN A 256 -34.62 -27.70 -2.26
CA ASN A 256 -34.89 -28.66 -1.20
C ASN A 256 -35.11 -30.10 -1.72
N SER A 257 -34.46 -30.46 -2.82
CA SER A 257 -34.55 -31.79 -3.44
C SER A 257 -33.86 -32.90 -2.64
N GLY A 258 -32.91 -32.56 -1.77
CA GLY A 258 -32.01 -33.53 -1.14
C GLY A 258 -30.96 -34.12 -2.09
N ASN A 259 -30.84 -33.58 -3.31
CA ASN A 259 -29.76 -33.92 -4.22
C ASN A 259 -28.40 -33.44 -3.66
N THR A 260 -27.33 -34.08 -4.12
CA THR A 260 -25.96 -33.66 -3.81
C THR A 260 -25.48 -32.68 -4.87
N LEU A 261 -24.97 -31.54 -4.42
CA LEU A 261 -24.16 -30.62 -5.21
C LEU A 261 -22.68 -30.94 -4.95
N GLU A 262 -21.96 -31.33 -5.99
CA GLU A 262 -20.51 -31.44 -5.99
C GLU A 262 -19.90 -30.21 -6.67
N ILE A 263 -18.88 -29.64 -6.06
CA ILE A 263 -18.07 -28.55 -6.62
C ILE A 263 -16.67 -29.11 -6.78
N LYS A 264 -16.12 -29.04 -8.00
CA LYS A 264 -14.80 -29.60 -8.32
C LYS A 264 -13.86 -28.53 -8.85
N LEU A 265 -12.62 -28.62 -8.40
CA LEU A 265 -11.46 -27.92 -8.94
C LEU A 265 -10.60 -28.96 -9.63
N GLU A 266 -10.31 -28.75 -10.90
CA GLU A 266 -9.72 -29.78 -11.75
C GLU A 266 -8.55 -29.22 -12.56
N GLU A 267 -7.53 -30.05 -12.71
CA GLU A 267 -6.50 -29.87 -13.74
C GLU A 267 -7.07 -30.24 -15.13
N ALA A 268 -6.30 -29.96 -16.20
CA ALA A 268 -6.72 -30.28 -17.57
C ALA A 268 -7.01 -31.79 -17.78
N TYR A 269 -7.63 -32.14 -18.92
CA TYR A 269 -8.08 -33.49 -19.29
C TYR A 269 -7.10 -34.63 -18.89
N ASN A 270 -7.58 -35.60 -18.07
CA ASN A 270 -6.83 -36.67 -17.38
C ASN A 270 -5.97 -36.26 -16.16
N GLY A 271 -6.09 -35.03 -15.66
CA GLY A 271 -5.38 -34.53 -14.48
C GLY A 271 -6.07 -34.82 -13.14
N GLU A 272 -5.45 -34.34 -12.06
CA GLU A 272 -5.96 -34.48 -10.70
C GLU A 272 -7.18 -33.58 -10.45
N TRP A 273 -8.05 -33.97 -9.52
CA TRP A 273 -9.20 -33.16 -9.13
C TRP A 273 -9.52 -33.28 -7.65
N TRP A 274 -10.07 -32.19 -7.12
CA TRP A 274 -10.50 -32.08 -5.73
C TRP A 274 -11.96 -31.68 -5.68
N LYS A 275 -12.70 -32.26 -4.73
CA LYS A 275 -14.16 -32.13 -4.65
C LYS A 275 -14.61 -31.69 -3.27
N TYR A 276 -15.56 -30.77 -3.24
CA TYR A 276 -16.41 -30.47 -2.09
C TYR A 276 -17.84 -30.92 -2.38
N THR A 277 -18.53 -31.46 -1.38
CA THR A 277 -19.92 -31.93 -1.50
C THR A 277 -20.85 -31.25 -0.51
N SER A 278 -22.07 -30.94 -0.94
CA SER A 278 -23.13 -30.36 -0.11
C SER A 278 -24.48 -30.95 -0.49
N ILE A 279 -25.35 -31.22 0.49
CA ILE A 279 -26.71 -31.72 0.24
C ILE A 279 -27.67 -30.54 0.13
N ILE A 280 -28.42 -30.44 -0.96
CA ILE A 280 -29.39 -29.37 -1.21
C ILE A 280 -30.69 -29.64 -0.43
N ASP A 281 -30.63 -29.49 0.89
CA ASP A 281 -31.74 -29.63 1.85
C ASP A 281 -32.34 -28.27 2.27
N TRP A 282 -32.17 -27.26 1.42
CA TRP A 282 -32.66 -25.90 1.65
C TRP A 282 -33.44 -25.37 0.45
N SER A 283 -34.35 -24.44 0.70
CA SER A 283 -35.03 -23.64 -0.33
C SER A 283 -34.54 -22.20 -0.30
N GLY A 284 -34.39 -21.57 -1.47
CA GLY A 284 -33.96 -20.19 -1.59
C GLY A 284 -32.43 -20.01 -1.56
N TRP A 285 -31.97 -18.75 -1.59
CA TRP A 285 -30.56 -18.40 -1.72
C TRP A 285 -29.75 -18.65 -0.45
N LYS A 286 -28.65 -19.38 -0.59
CA LYS A 286 -27.63 -19.62 0.44
C LYS A 286 -26.25 -19.33 -0.15
N LYS A 287 -25.43 -18.53 0.54
CA LYS A 287 -24.00 -18.37 0.17
C LYS A 287 -23.25 -19.58 0.68
N LEU A 288 -22.50 -20.23 -0.19
CA LEU A 288 -21.48 -21.19 0.16
C LEU A 288 -20.14 -20.44 0.14
N VAL A 289 -19.38 -20.53 1.22
CA VAL A 289 -17.99 -20.07 1.31
C VAL A 289 -17.20 -21.30 1.73
N ILE A 290 -16.37 -21.82 0.81
CA ILE A 290 -15.79 -23.14 0.89
C ILE A 290 -14.27 -22.99 0.94
N PRO A 291 -13.64 -23.21 2.10
CA PRO A 291 -12.19 -23.22 2.20
C PRO A 291 -11.59 -24.28 1.29
N LEU A 292 -10.47 -23.97 0.65
CA LEU A 292 -9.72 -24.93 -0.16
C LEU A 292 -9.35 -26.19 0.62
N SER A 293 -9.08 -26.06 1.92
CA SER A 293 -8.83 -27.19 2.82
C SER A 293 -10.00 -28.16 2.97
N SER A 294 -11.21 -27.78 2.53
CA SER A 294 -12.41 -28.62 2.56
C SER A 294 -12.58 -29.46 1.29
N PHE A 295 -11.77 -29.22 0.26
CA PHE A 295 -11.79 -30.03 -0.95
C PHE A 295 -10.96 -31.29 -0.76
N VAL A 296 -11.56 -32.44 -1.05
CA VAL A 296 -10.92 -33.76 -0.89
C VAL A 296 -10.48 -34.28 -2.25
N ALA A 297 -9.25 -34.76 -2.34
CA ALA A 297 -8.73 -35.41 -3.54
C ALA A 297 -9.42 -36.77 -3.76
N GLU A 298 -9.85 -37.08 -4.98
CA GLU A 298 -10.40 -38.39 -5.36
C GLU A 298 -9.77 -38.86 -6.69
N GLY A 299 -9.47 -40.15 -6.82
CA GLY A 299 -8.86 -40.73 -8.03
C GLY A 299 -7.34 -40.91 -7.94
N ALA A 300 -6.62 -40.63 -9.04
CA ALA A 300 -5.16 -40.82 -9.15
C ALA A 300 -4.33 -39.65 -8.59
N ALA A 301 -4.93 -38.83 -7.72
CA ALA A 301 -4.26 -37.69 -7.12
C ALA A 301 -3.22 -38.18 -6.09
N GLU A 302 -1.95 -38.19 -6.49
CA GLU A 302 -0.81 -38.55 -5.62
C GLU A 302 -0.08 -37.30 -5.10
N SER A 303 -0.48 -36.09 -5.53
CA SER A 303 0.27 -34.86 -5.31
C SER A 303 -0.35 -33.88 -4.30
N ILE A 304 0.47 -32.92 -3.86
CA ILE A 304 0.08 -31.76 -3.04
C ILE A 304 -0.76 -30.82 -3.93
N TYR A 305 -1.91 -30.34 -3.44
CA TYR A 305 -2.76 -29.38 -4.15
C TYR A 305 -1.96 -28.17 -4.67
N ASP A 306 -1.84 -28.05 -5.99
CA ASP A 306 -1.07 -27.00 -6.67
C ASP A 306 -2.02 -26.03 -7.38
N LYS A 307 -2.24 -24.86 -6.76
CA LYS A 307 -3.13 -23.80 -7.28
C LYS A 307 -2.78 -23.41 -8.72
N SER A 308 -1.48 -23.44 -9.08
CA SER A 308 -0.99 -23.04 -10.41
C SER A 308 -1.34 -24.01 -11.55
N LYS A 309 -1.99 -25.14 -11.25
CA LYS A 309 -2.38 -26.14 -12.26
C LYS A 309 -3.88 -26.22 -12.50
N ILE A 310 -4.69 -25.55 -11.67
CA ILE A 310 -6.15 -25.56 -11.77
C ILE A 310 -6.57 -24.71 -12.98
N ASN A 311 -7.36 -25.29 -13.87
CA ASN A 311 -7.87 -24.62 -15.07
C ASN A 311 -9.33 -24.99 -15.42
N ARG A 312 -10.02 -25.70 -14.52
CA ARG A 312 -11.43 -26.03 -14.69
C ARG A 312 -12.17 -26.01 -13.37
N PHE A 313 -13.33 -25.36 -13.39
CA PHE A 313 -14.31 -25.36 -12.31
C PHE A 313 -15.59 -26.05 -12.76
N THR A 314 -16.08 -26.94 -11.91
CA THR A 314 -17.18 -27.83 -12.28
C THR A 314 -18.21 -27.92 -11.17
N LEU A 315 -19.49 -27.84 -11.57
CA LEU A 315 -20.64 -28.09 -10.72
C LEU A 315 -21.32 -29.37 -11.19
N VAL A 316 -21.52 -30.33 -10.29
CA VAL A 316 -22.22 -31.60 -10.58
C VAL A 316 -23.40 -31.72 -9.63
N VAL A 317 -24.56 -32.09 -10.18
CA VAL A 317 -25.72 -32.49 -9.42
C VAL A 317 -25.89 -33.99 -9.56
N SER A 318 -25.97 -34.69 -8.44
CA SER A 318 -26.22 -36.13 -8.37
C SER A 318 -27.32 -36.43 -7.36
N GLY A 319 -28.04 -37.54 -7.54
CA GLY A 319 -29.16 -37.92 -6.68
C GLY A 319 -30.36 -38.41 -7.48
N ASN A 320 -31.56 -38.11 -7.00
CA ASN A 320 -32.80 -38.50 -7.63
C ASN A 320 -33.70 -37.27 -7.73
N SER A 321 -33.77 -36.70 -8.94
CA SER A 321 -34.44 -35.43 -9.17
C SER A 321 -35.81 -35.67 -9.79
N PRO A 322 -36.92 -35.22 -9.17
CA PRO A 322 -38.20 -35.12 -9.86
C PRO A 322 -38.04 -34.32 -11.17
N PRO A 323 -38.82 -34.63 -12.23
CA PRO A 323 -38.82 -33.84 -13.45
C PRO A 323 -39.05 -32.35 -13.16
N GLY A 324 -38.09 -31.50 -13.52
CA GLY A 324 -38.15 -30.05 -13.32
C GLY A 324 -37.35 -29.51 -12.13
N SER A 325 -36.59 -30.35 -11.43
CA SER A 325 -35.64 -29.88 -10.38
C SER A 325 -34.70 -28.83 -10.97
N THR A 326 -34.56 -27.72 -10.26
CA THR A 326 -33.87 -26.53 -10.78
C THR A 326 -33.14 -25.86 -9.63
N ILE A 327 -31.84 -25.63 -9.82
CA ILE A 327 -31.06 -24.74 -8.95
C ILE A 327 -30.64 -23.50 -9.73
N TYR A 328 -30.36 -22.43 -9.00
CA TYR A 328 -29.79 -21.21 -9.54
C TYR A 328 -28.44 -20.98 -8.87
N VAL A 329 -27.45 -20.55 -9.66
CA VAL A 329 -26.10 -20.24 -9.17
C VAL A 329 -25.76 -18.83 -9.59
N ASP A 330 -25.16 -18.07 -8.68
CA ASP A 330 -24.87 -16.66 -8.87
C ASP A 330 -23.57 -16.28 -8.15
N ASP A 331 -22.88 -15.27 -8.66
CA ASP A 331 -21.72 -14.61 -8.03
C ASP A 331 -20.62 -15.61 -7.59
N ILE A 332 -20.11 -16.42 -8.53
CA ILE A 332 -19.07 -17.41 -8.26
C ILE A 332 -17.71 -16.68 -8.19
N ARG A 333 -17.01 -16.81 -7.07
CA ARG A 333 -15.77 -16.08 -6.80
C ARG A 333 -14.72 -16.97 -6.15
N LEU A 334 -13.46 -16.60 -6.34
CA LEU A 334 -12.34 -17.11 -5.56
C LEU A 334 -11.98 -16.06 -4.50
N GLU A 335 -12.26 -16.35 -3.24
CA GLU A 335 -12.06 -15.39 -2.15
C GLU A 335 -10.73 -15.68 -1.43
N LEU A 336 -9.94 -14.65 -1.18
CA LEU A 336 -8.95 -14.68 -0.09
C LEU A 336 -9.71 -14.82 1.23
N SER A 337 -9.18 -15.56 2.19
CA SER A 337 -9.89 -15.73 3.46
C SER A 337 -10.06 -14.39 4.17
N ASP A 338 -11.29 -14.06 4.60
CA ASP A 338 -11.59 -12.96 5.53
C ASP A 338 -11.00 -13.19 6.94
N MET A 339 -10.04 -14.11 7.09
CA MET A 339 -9.22 -14.14 8.28
C MET A 339 -8.37 -12.86 8.26
N PRO A 340 -8.14 -12.19 9.40
CA PRO A 340 -7.07 -11.22 9.47
C PRO A 340 -5.81 -11.99 9.06
N VAL A 341 -5.33 -11.72 7.83
CA VAL A 341 -3.98 -12.06 7.42
C VAL A 341 -3.12 -11.55 8.58
N SER A 342 -2.30 -12.41 9.16
CA SER A 342 -1.43 -11.95 10.24
C SER A 342 -0.60 -10.78 9.70
N ASP A 343 -0.21 -9.82 10.55
CA ASP A 343 0.63 -8.71 10.08
C ASP A 343 1.87 -9.25 9.33
N ASP A 344 2.40 -10.39 9.76
CA ASP A 344 3.50 -11.10 9.11
C ASP A 344 3.15 -11.59 7.70
N ASP A 345 2.01 -12.27 7.52
CA ASP A 345 1.58 -12.76 6.21
C ASP A 345 1.21 -11.61 5.25
N PHE A 346 0.70 -10.49 5.78
CA PHE A 346 0.37 -9.30 4.99
C PHE A 346 1.64 -8.59 4.56
N LEU A 347 2.60 -8.44 5.47
CA LEU A 347 3.92 -7.90 5.17
C LEU A 347 4.62 -8.77 4.13
N GLU A 348 4.63 -10.10 4.27
CA GLU A 348 5.21 -11.03 3.29
C GLU A 348 4.58 -10.83 1.90
N MET A 349 3.25 -10.72 1.82
CA MET A 349 2.54 -10.46 0.56
C MET A 349 2.96 -9.11 -0.05
N VAL A 350 2.98 -8.03 0.74
CA VAL A 350 3.32 -6.68 0.26
C VAL A 350 4.78 -6.61 -0.17
N GLU A 351 5.70 -7.17 0.61
CA GLU A 351 7.12 -7.20 0.29
C GLU A 351 7.38 -7.99 -0.99
N HIS A 352 6.78 -9.17 -1.15
CA HIS A 352 6.95 -9.99 -2.35
C HIS A 352 6.31 -9.35 -3.59
N ALA A 353 5.11 -8.78 -3.47
CA ALA A 353 4.46 -8.04 -4.56
C ALA A 353 5.29 -6.81 -4.98
N THR A 354 5.91 -6.12 -4.01
CA THR A 354 6.79 -4.98 -4.29
C THR A 354 8.09 -5.44 -4.96
N PHE A 355 8.66 -6.55 -4.51
CA PHE A 355 9.84 -7.15 -5.14
C PHE A 355 9.62 -7.46 -6.62
N ASN A 356 8.42 -7.93 -6.99
CA ASN A 356 8.09 -8.25 -8.39
C ASN A 356 8.27 -7.06 -9.35
N TYR A 357 8.16 -5.82 -8.86
CA TYR A 357 8.52 -4.65 -9.67
C TYR A 357 9.99 -4.71 -10.11
N PHE A 358 10.93 -4.88 -9.17
CA PHE A 358 12.36 -4.94 -9.47
C PHE A 358 12.75 -6.19 -10.26
N TRP A 359 11.96 -7.26 -10.14
CA TRP A 359 12.21 -8.50 -10.87
C TRP A 359 11.70 -8.47 -12.32
N SER A 360 10.52 -7.87 -12.54
CA SER A 360 9.81 -7.88 -13.83
C SER A 360 9.99 -6.60 -14.66
N GLU A 361 10.07 -5.42 -14.05
CA GLU A 361 10.23 -4.12 -14.73
C GLU A 361 11.69 -3.84 -15.11
N VAL A 362 12.33 -4.86 -15.67
CA VAL A 362 13.76 -4.91 -15.96
C VAL A 362 14.00 -5.26 -17.42
N ASN A 363 15.05 -4.73 -18.00
CA ASN A 363 15.59 -5.29 -19.24
C ASN A 363 16.45 -6.51 -18.89
N GLN A 364 15.96 -7.70 -19.24
CA GLN A 364 16.59 -8.99 -18.89
C GLN A 364 18.02 -9.17 -19.45
N THR A 365 18.41 -8.40 -20.47
CA THR A 365 19.74 -8.54 -21.10
C THR A 365 20.82 -7.75 -20.37
N ASN A 366 20.47 -6.62 -19.75
CA ASN A 366 21.43 -5.70 -19.13
C ASN A 366 21.10 -5.38 -17.66
N GLY A 367 19.99 -5.88 -17.13
CA GLY A 367 19.59 -5.70 -15.74
C GLY A 367 19.13 -4.29 -15.38
N LEU A 368 18.99 -3.37 -16.35
CA LEU A 368 18.48 -2.01 -16.07
C LEU A 368 17.01 -2.06 -15.65
N ILE A 369 16.67 -1.34 -14.59
CA ILE A 369 15.32 -1.32 -13.98
C ILE A 369 14.64 0.01 -14.29
N ARG A 370 13.38 -0.06 -14.71
CA ARG A 370 12.58 1.13 -15.02
C ARG A 370 12.48 2.07 -13.82
N ASP A 371 12.27 3.35 -14.11
CA ASP A 371 11.93 4.39 -13.14
C ASP A 371 10.47 4.28 -12.64
N ARG A 372 9.56 3.86 -13.53
CA ARG A 372 8.14 3.61 -13.23
C ARG A 372 7.58 2.51 -14.15
N SER A 373 6.43 1.94 -13.81
CA SER A 373 5.83 0.81 -14.54
C SER A 373 5.14 1.18 -15.87
N THR A 374 5.37 2.39 -16.40
CA THR A 374 4.83 2.74 -17.72
C THR A 374 5.73 2.19 -18.82
N PRO A 375 5.18 1.68 -19.95
CA PRO A 375 5.96 1.05 -21.00
C PRO A 375 7.04 1.94 -21.66
N ASP A 376 6.89 3.26 -21.57
CA ASP A 376 7.82 4.28 -22.09
C ASP A 376 8.86 4.75 -21.06
N SER A 377 8.81 4.26 -19.82
CA SER A 377 9.73 4.68 -18.76
C SER A 377 11.19 4.33 -19.11
N PRO A 378 12.14 5.28 -18.93
CA PRO A 378 13.56 4.98 -18.95
C PRO A 378 13.96 4.21 -17.68
N CYS A 379 15.23 3.84 -17.61
CA CYS A 379 15.86 3.33 -16.39
C CYS A 379 16.17 4.50 -15.45
N SER A 380 15.97 4.31 -14.14
CA SER A 380 16.54 5.17 -13.10
C SER A 380 17.64 4.43 -12.37
N ILE A 381 18.81 5.03 -12.23
CA ILE A 381 19.93 4.38 -11.53
C ILE A 381 19.66 4.21 -10.03
N ALA A 382 18.83 5.07 -9.43
CA ALA A 382 18.38 4.92 -8.05
C ALA A 382 17.45 3.70 -7.91
N SER A 383 16.54 3.50 -8.88
CA SER A 383 15.69 2.30 -8.96
C SER A 383 16.54 1.03 -9.02
N VAL A 384 17.64 1.04 -9.78
CA VAL A 384 18.62 -0.06 -9.80
C VAL A 384 19.26 -0.28 -8.43
N GLY A 385 19.68 0.78 -7.74
CA GLY A 385 20.23 0.70 -6.38
C GLY A 385 19.28 0.02 -5.38
N PHE A 386 18.02 0.43 -5.39
CA PHE A 386 16.99 -0.22 -4.57
C PHE A 386 16.72 -1.65 -5.01
N GLY A 387 16.68 -1.91 -6.31
CA GLY A 387 16.49 -3.25 -6.88
C GLY A 387 17.58 -4.24 -6.48
N LEU A 388 18.86 -3.81 -6.44
CA LEU A 388 19.97 -4.64 -5.96
C LEU A 388 19.74 -5.10 -4.51
N SER A 389 19.30 -4.19 -3.64
CA SER A 389 18.95 -4.55 -2.25
C SER A 389 17.72 -5.46 -2.20
N ALA A 390 16.70 -5.19 -3.02
CA ALA A 390 15.50 -6.01 -3.10
C ALA A 390 15.80 -7.45 -3.56
N ILE A 391 16.74 -7.64 -4.49
CA ILE A 391 17.20 -8.96 -4.93
C ILE A 391 17.90 -9.71 -3.78
N CYS A 392 18.74 -9.04 -2.98
CA CYS A 392 19.37 -9.66 -1.81
C CYS A 392 18.33 -10.11 -0.76
N ILE A 393 17.30 -9.29 -0.55
CA ILE A 393 16.18 -9.62 0.35
C ILE A 393 15.39 -10.82 -0.20
N ALA A 394 15.05 -10.81 -1.49
CA ALA A 394 14.30 -11.90 -2.13
C ALA A 394 15.04 -13.24 -2.09
N GLU A 395 16.37 -13.22 -2.23
CA GLU A 395 17.20 -14.42 -2.06
C GLU A 395 17.19 -14.90 -0.60
N SER A 396 17.34 -13.99 0.36
CA SER A 396 17.29 -14.31 1.80
C SER A 396 15.94 -14.89 2.23
N ARG A 397 14.85 -14.42 1.61
CA ARG A 397 13.47 -14.90 1.81
C ARG A 397 13.15 -16.16 1.02
N GLY A 398 14.01 -16.57 0.09
CA GLY A 398 13.82 -17.77 -0.74
C GLY A 398 12.82 -17.60 -1.88
N TRP A 399 12.43 -16.37 -2.24
CA TRP A 399 11.57 -16.09 -3.40
C TRP A 399 12.31 -16.28 -4.73
N VAL A 400 13.61 -16.00 -4.72
CA VAL A 400 14.53 -16.23 -5.85
C VAL A 400 15.68 -17.09 -5.34
N ASN A 401 16.12 -18.06 -6.14
CA ASN A 401 17.26 -18.87 -5.75
C ASN A 401 18.58 -18.08 -5.88
N ARG A 402 19.58 -18.49 -5.11
CA ARG A 402 20.87 -17.78 -5.01
C ARG A 402 21.59 -17.60 -6.35
N THR A 403 21.47 -18.59 -7.24
CA THR A 403 22.10 -18.55 -8.57
C THR A 403 21.47 -17.47 -9.44
N ASP A 404 20.14 -17.46 -9.57
CA ASP A 404 19.42 -16.49 -10.39
C ASP A 404 19.63 -15.05 -9.87
N ALA A 405 19.64 -14.89 -8.54
CA ALA A 405 19.92 -13.61 -7.90
C ALA A 405 21.36 -13.14 -8.20
N SER A 406 22.35 -14.02 -8.04
CA SER A 406 23.76 -13.76 -8.35
C SER A 406 23.97 -13.40 -9.82
N ASP A 407 23.35 -14.14 -10.75
CA ASP A 407 23.47 -13.90 -12.19
C ASP A 407 22.87 -12.54 -12.59
N ARG A 408 21.72 -12.17 -12.00
CA ARG A 408 21.12 -10.85 -12.21
C ARG A 408 22.01 -9.73 -11.69
N ILE A 409 22.55 -9.85 -10.48
CA ILE A 409 23.45 -8.86 -9.88
C ILE A 409 24.71 -8.69 -10.73
N LEU A 410 25.32 -9.80 -11.16
CA LEU A 410 26.51 -9.76 -11.99
C LEU A 410 26.23 -9.06 -13.33
N THR A 411 25.10 -9.36 -13.97
CA THR A 411 24.67 -8.68 -15.21
C THR A 411 24.53 -7.17 -15.02
N ILE A 412 23.95 -6.73 -13.90
CA ILE A 412 23.83 -5.31 -13.55
C ILE A 412 25.21 -4.69 -13.38
N PHE A 413 26.08 -5.32 -12.59
CA PHE A 413 27.42 -4.79 -12.31
C PHE A 413 28.27 -4.68 -13.57
N GLU A 414 28.26 -5.70 -14.43
CA GLU A 414 28.94 -5.70 -15.72
C GLU A 414 28.40 -4.60 -16.63
N THR A 415 27.08 -4.39 -16.65
CA THR A 415 26.45 -3.29 -17.39
C THR A 415 26.97 -1.94 -16.88
N PHE A 416 26.85 -1.67 -15.58
CA PHE A 416 27.29 -0.39 -14.99
C PHE A 416 28.80 -0.15 -15.09
N ASN A 417 29.62 -1.20 -15.10
CA ASN A 417 31.06 -1.03 -15.27
C ASN A 417 31.41 -0.50 -16.68
N ASN A 418 30.61 -0.91 -17.68
CA ASN A 418 30.77 -0.52 -19.08
C ASN A 418 30.01 0.76 -19.47
N LEU A 419 29.02 1.19 -18.67
CA LEU A 419 28.27 2.41 -18.94
C LEU A 419 29.17 3.65 -18.87
N TYR A 420 28.82 4.65 -19.68
CA TYR A 420 29.40 5.98 -19.56
C TYR A 420 29.17 6.52 -18.15
N ASN A 421 30.23 7.04 -17.55
CA ASN A 421 30.20 7.75 -16.29
C ASN A 421 31.11 8.97 -16.37
N LYS A 422 30.79 9.99 -15.57
CA LYS A 422 31.61 11.17 -15.39
C LYS A 422 32.26 11.11 -14.01
N GLU A 423 33.57 10.85 -13.96
CA GLU A 423 34.33 10.73 -12.70
C GLU A 423 33.71 9.70 -11.74
N GLY A 424 33.16 8.62 -12.30
CA GLY A 424 32.46 7.58 -11.55
C GLY A 424 31.00 7.84 -11.22
N PHE A 425 30.47 9.03 -11.52
CA PHE A 425 29.05 9.33 -11.37
C PHE A 425 28.26 9.05 -12.64
N TYR A 426 27.01 8.63 -12.48
CA TYR A 426 26.14 8.20 -13.59
C TYR A 426 25.01 9.21 -13.84
N TYR A 427 24.49 9.21 -15.07
CA TYR A 427 23.27 9.94 -15.39
C TYR A 427 22.08 9.41 -14.60
N HIS A 428 21.19 10.29 -14.14
CA HIS A 428 20.01 9.94 -13.37
C HIS A 428 19.12 8.95 -14.13
N TRP A 429 18.74 9.32 -15.35
CA TRP A 429 17.95 8.49 -16.26
C TRP A 429 18.75 8.08 -17.48
N ILE A 430 18.66 6.79 -17.80
CA ILE A 430 19.31 6.21 -18.98
C ILE A 430 18.34 5.35 -19.79
N ASN A 431 18.61 5.24 -21.08
CA ASN A 431 17.78 4.47 -21.98
C ASN A 431 17.80 2.99 -21.57
N MET A 432 16.62 2.37 -21.47
CA MET A 432 16.48 0.97 -21.03
C MET A 432 17.25 -0.03 -21.89
N SER A 433 17.48 0.28 -23.16
CA SER A 433 18.16 -0.62 -24.10
C SER A 433 19.64 -0.28 -24.27
N THR A 434 19.96 1.00 -24.45
CA THR A 434 21.32 1.43 -24.82
C THR A 434 22.16 1.90 -23.63
N GLY A 435 21.53 2.28 -22.52
CA GLY A 435 22.22 2.90 -21.39
C GLY A 435 22.71 4.33 -21.65
N GLU A 436 22.31 4.95 -22.76
CA GLU A 436 22.62 6.34 -23.08
C GLU A 436 21.79 7.31 -22.24
N ARG A 437 22.28 8.55 -22.05
CA ARG A 437 21.59 9.63 -21.31
C ARG A 437 20.18 9.86 -21.86
N GLU A 438 19.19 9.91 -20.98
CA GLU A 438 17.81 10.23 -21.32
C GLU A 438 17.41 11.63 -20.88
N TRP A 439 16.46 12.23 -21.60
CA TRP A 439 15.81 13.51 -21.28
C TRP A 439 16.74 14.68 -20.91
N ASP A 440 17.93 14.72 -21.52
CA ASP A 440 18.98 15.70 -21.20
C ASP A 440 19.28 15.77 -19.69
N CYS A 441 19.09 14.66 -18.97
CA CYS A 441 19.23 14.63 -17.51
C CYS A 441 20.66 14.82 -17.05
N GLU A 442 20.81 15.12 -15.77
CA GLU A 442 22.10 15.29 -15.13
C GLU A 442 22.80 13.99 -14.80
N VAL A 443 24.13 14.07 -14.66
CA VAL A 443 24.86 13.19 -13.76
C VAL A 443 24.49 13.60 -12.33
N SER A 444 23.84 12.69 -11.61
CA SER A 444 23.26 12.95 -10.29
C SER A 444 24.14 12.36 -9.18
N SER A 445 24.53 13.22 -8.24
CA SER A 445 25.33 12.83 -7.08
C SER A 445 24.56 11.92 -6.13
N ILE A 446 23.28 12.22 -5.87
CA ILE A 446 22.44 11.45 -4.95
C ILE A 446 22.01 10.11 -5.54
N ASP A 447 21.61 10.07 -6.80
CA ASP A 447 21.17 8.81 -7.43
C ASP A 447 22.34 7.85 -7.64
N THR A 448 23.54 8.37 -7.90
CA THR A 448 24.78 7.57 -7.87
C THR A 448 25.02 7.02 -6.46
N ALA A 449 24.83 7.81 -5.40
CA ALA A 449 25.01 7.33 -4.03
C ALA A 449 24.00 6.22 -3.67
N LEU A 450 22.74 6.34 -4.08
CA LEU A 450 21.71 5.32 -3.88
C LEU A 450 22.04 4.02 -4.66
N LEU A 451 22.52 4.15 -5.89
CA LEU A 451 23.06 3.03 -6.67
C LEU A 451 24.20 2.34 -5.91
N MET A 452 25.20 3.10 -5.46
CA MET A 452 26.37 2.56 -4.76
C MET A 452 26.00 1.88 -3.43
N ALA A 453 25.00 2.38 -2.71
CA ALA A 453 24.50 1.71 -1.50
C ALA A 453 23.96 0.31 -1.83
N GLY A 454 23.20 0.17 -2.92
CA GLY A 454 22.74 -1.13 -3.42
C GLY A 454 23.87 -2.04 -3.90
N VAL A 455 24.84 -1.47 -4.62
CA VAL A 455 26.04 -2.19 -5.09
C VAL A 455 26.82 -2.78 -3.92
N LEU A 456 27.14 -1.97 -2.90
CA LEU A 456 27.88 -2.41 -1.72
C LEU A 456 27.12 -3.47 -0.91
N HIS A 457 25.80 -3.31 -0.77
CA HIS A 457 24.96 -4.30 -0.11
C HIS A 457 25.02 -5.65 -0.84
N ALA A 458 24.85 -5.65 -2.16
CA ALA A 458 24.95 -6.86 -2.97
C ALA A 458 26.35 -7.48 -2.95
N GLY A 459 27.41 -6.66 -2.97
CA GLY A 459 28.79 -7.08 -2.81
C GLY A 459 29.03 -7.86 -1.52
N GLU A 460 28.56 -7.32 -0.39
CA GLU A 460 28.69 -7.97 0.92
C GLU A 460 27.77 -9.20 1.07
N HIS A 461 26.56 -9.16 0.51
CA HIS A 461 25.59 -10.27 0.58
C HIS A 461 26.06 -11.52 -0.17
N PHE A 462 26.74 -11.32 -1.30
CA PHE A 462 27.30 -12.37 -2.16
C PHE A 462 28.84 -12.41 -2.13
N LYS A 463 29.45 -12.05 -1.00
CA LYS A 463 30.91 -11.92 -0.87
C LYS A 463 31.73 -13.17 -1.19
N GLU A 464 31.12 -14.36 -1.19
CA GLU A 464 31.77 -15.58 -1.64
C GLU A 464 31.92 -15.69 -3.16
N ASN A 465 31.16 -14.89 -3.92
CA ASN A 465 31.33 -14.72 -5.35
C ASN A 465 32.36 -13.60 -5.61
N GLU A 466 33.60 -14.00 -5.91
CA GLU A 466 34.71 -13.07 -6.13
C GLU A 466 34.42 -12.03 -7.22
N SER A 467 33.70 -12.40 -8.29
CA SER A 467 33.37 -11.46 -9.37
C SER A 467 32.44 -10.35 -8.89
N ILE A 468 31.40 -10.69 -8.13
CA ILE A 468 30.46 -9.71 -7.56
C ILE A 468 31.19 -8.81 -6.56
N MET A 469 32.00 -9.38 -5.68
CA MET A 469 32.74 -8.61 -4.68
C MET A 469 33.75 -7.65 -5.34
N ASN A 470 34.49 -8.11 -6.35
CA ASN A 470 35.46 -7.28 -7.06
C ASN A 470 34.78 -6.14 -7.83
N LEU A 471 33.71 -6.43 -8.58
CA LEU A 471 32.98 -5.40 -9.32
C LEU A 471 32.27 -4.41 -8.39
N SER A 472 31.73 -4.86 -7.25
CA SER A 472 31.15 -3.98 -6.24
C SER A 472 32.17 -2.95 -5.76
N ASN A 473 33.37 -3.41 -5.39
CA ASN A 473 34.45 -2.53 -4.96
C ASN A 473 34.90 -1.61 -6.10
N GLU A 474 35.11 -2.13 -7.31
CA GLU A 474 35.53 -1.33 -8.47
C GLU A 474 34.54 -0.20 -8.79
N LEU A 475 33.24 -0.50 -8.76
CA LEU A 475 32.19 0.49 -9.01
C LEU A 475 32.17 1.58 -7.93
N TYR A 476 32.26 1.22 -6.65
CA TYR A 476 32.28 2.18 -5.55
C TYR A 476 33.56 3.02 -5.50
N GLU A 477 34.71 2.37 -5.68
CA GLU A 477 36.03 3.00 -5.62
C GLU A 477 36.27 3.98 -6.77
N ARG A 478 35.55 3.86 -7.89
CA ARG A 478 35.69 4.80 -9.01
C ARG A 478 35.02 6.15 -8.74
N VAL A 479 34.10 6.25 -7.78
CA VAL A 479 33.29 7.45 -7.54
C VAL A 479 34.15 8.55 -6.91
N ASN A 480 34.39 9.62 -7.67
CA ASN A 480 35.29 10.68 -7.26
C ASN A 480 34.60 11.78 -6.43
N TRP A 481 34.35 11.51 -5.15
CA TRP A 481 33.66 12.47 -4.27
C TRP A 481 34.42 13.79 -4.12
N THR A 482 35.76 13.76 -4.16
CA THR A 482 36.58 14.98 -4.19
C THR A 482 36.24 15.89 -5.37
N TRP A 483 35.98 15.31 -6.55
CA TRP A 483 35.60 16.08 -7.74
C TRP A 483 34.21 16.71 -7.59
N MET A 484 33.22 15.95 -7.11
CA MET A 484 31.85 16.45 -6.92
C MET A 484 31.75 17.50 -5.80
N LEU A 485 32.69 17.49 -4.83
CA LEU A 485 32.83 18.54 -3.82
C LEU A 485 33.27 19.88 -4.42
N ASN A 486 33.98 19.84 -5.55
CA ASN A 486 34.41 21.00 -6.34
C ASN A 486 35.20 22.06 -5.54
N GLY A 487 36.00 21.62 -4.57
CA GLY A 487 36.77 22.52 -3.70
C GLY A 487 35.91 23.35 -2.73
N THR A 488 34.63 23.01 -2.56
CA THR A 488 33.75 23.59 -1.55
C THR A 488 33.67 22.69 -0.31
N ASP A 489 32.79 23.03 0.64
CA ASP A 489 32.59 22.25 1.86
C ASP A 489 31.47 21.20 1.72
N THR A 490 30.64 21.33 0.68
CA THR A 490 29.46 20.50 0.44
C THR A 490 29.53 19.88 -0.96
N ILE A 491 28.82 18.78 -1.19
CA ILE A 491 28.81 18.08 -2.48
C ILE A 491 27.84 18.79 -3.44
N ALA A 492 28.25 19.04 -4.68
CA ALA A 492 27.39 19.62 -5.71
C ALA A 492 26.25 18.66 -6.05
N MET A 493 25.06 19.19 -6.35
CA MET A 493 23.89 18.35 -6.63
C MET A 493 24.05 17.57 -7.93
N LYS A 494 24.56 18.24 -8.96
CA LYS A 494 24.56 17.70 -10.32
C LYS A 494 25.69 18.22 -11.21
N TRP A 495 25.93 17.49 -12.29
CA TRP A 495 26.74 17.90 -13.44
C TRP A 495 26.01 17.66 -14.76
N THR A 496 26.16 18.55 -15.73
CA THR A 496 25.69 18.33 -17.11
C THR A 496 26.81 18.61 -18.13
N PRO A 497 26.80 17.94 -19.30
CA PRO A 497 27.73 18.27 -20.39
C PRO A 497 27.65 19.73 -20.84
N GLU A 498 26.47 20.33 -20.74
CA GLU A 498 26.19 21.68 -21.22
C GLU A 498 26.73 22.76 -20.27
N GLU A 499 26.60 22.56 -18.96
CA GLU A 499 26.84 23.61 -17.95
C GLU A 499 28.00 23.29 -17.00
N GLY A 500 28.48 22.05 -16.99
CA GLY A 500 29.47 21.61 -16.02
C GLY A 500 28.86 21.31 -14.65
N LEU A 501 29.65 21.50 -13.58
CA LEU A 501 29.19 21.30 -12.20
C LEU A 501 28.22 22.42 -11.82
N SER A 502 27.09 22.05 -11.22
CA SER A 502 26.07 22.99 -10.76
C SER A 502 26.58 23.94 -9.66
N SER A 503 25.89 25.07 -9.52
CA SER A 503 26.06 26.00 -8.39
C SER A 503 25.26 25.62 -7.15
N ASP A 504 24.44 24.57 -7.24
CA ASP A 504 23.60 24.08 -6.15
C ASP A 504 24.30 22.95 -5.40
N TYR A 505 24.30 23.04 -4.07
CA TYR A 505 25.03 22.12 -3.20
C TYR A 505 24.15 21.57 -2.10
N TRP A 506 24.38 20.31 -1.73
CA TRP A 506 23.62 19.63 -0.70
C TRP A 506 23.90 20.18 0.70
N ARG A 507 22.85 20.68 1.34
CA ARG A 507 22.78 20.97 2.78
C ARG A 507 21.57 20.21 3.34
N GLY A 508 21.71 19.62 4.53
CA GLY A 508 20.67 18.80 5.13
C GLY A 508 19.55 19.63 5.79
N TYR A 509 18.68 19.05 6.61
CA TYR A 509 18.39 17.62 6.63
C TYR A 509 17.59 17.25 5.38
N ASN A 510 18.04 16.23 4.65
CA ASN A 510 17.41 15.70 3.43
C ASN A 510 17.98 14.31 3.10
N GLU A 511 17.61 13.76 1.94
CA GLU A 511 17.98 12.43 1.45
C GLU A 511 19.50 12.20 1.30
N ALA A 512 20.30 13.28 1.24
CA ALA A 512 21.72 13.22 0.94
C ALA A 512 22.60 12.62 2.07
N MET A 513 22.04 12.21 3.20
CA MET A 513 22.83 11.68 4.32
C MET A 513 23.70 10.49 3.91
N ILE A 514 23.12 9.52 3.19
CA ILE A 514 23.84 8.32 2.75
C ILE A 514 24.99 8.67 1.81
N MET A 515 24.81 9.68 0.96
CA MET A 515 25.84 10.17 0.06
C MET A 515 27.05 10.71 0.83
N TYR A 516 26.86 11.49 1.90
CA TYR A 516 27.98 11.96 2.72
C TYR A 516 28.68 10.83 3.47
N LEU A 517 27.94 9.83 3.96
CA LEU A 517 28.55 8.66 4.60
C LEU A 517 29.43 7.87 3.62
N LEU A 518 28.96 7.65 2.39
CA LEU A 518 29.73 7.02 1.33
C LEU A 518 30.93 7.87 0.92
N ALA A 519 30.76 9.18 0.78
CA ALA A 519 31.85 10.08 0.44
C ALA A 519 32.96 10.12 1.51
N ILE A 520 32.60 10.01 2.78
CA ILE A 520 33.54 9.90 3.91
C ILE A 520 34.21 8.52 3.93
N GLY A 521 33.45 7.47 3.65
CA GLY A 521 33.90 6.08 3.67
C GLY A 521 34.65 5.62 2.41
N SER A 522 34.80 6.48 1.39
CA SER A 522 35.48 6.11 0.15
C SER A 522 36.98 5.88 0.38
N PRO A 523 37.55 4.73 -0.02
CA PRO A 523 38.95 4.43 0.21
C PRO A 523 39.90 5.09 -0.83
N THR A 524 39.36 5.57 -1.95
CA THR A 524 40.12 6.06 -3.11
C THR A 524 39.96 7.56 -3.35
N HIS A 525 38.73 8.07 -3.28
CA HIS A 525 38.41 9.46 -3.58
C HIS A 525 37.50 10.11 -2.52
N PRO A 526 37.85 10.05 -1.22
CA PRO A 526 37.00 10.60 -0.17
C PRO A 526 36.90 12.13 -0.24
N VAL A 527 35.93 12.68 0.49
CA VAL A 527 35.98 14.11 0.83
C VAL A 527 37.26 14.41 1.63
N PRO A 528 37.99 15.51 1.33
CA PRO A 528 39.30 15.75 1.93
C PRO A 528 39.29 15.94 3.46
N ASP A 529 38.22 16.53 4.00
CA ASP A 529 38.01 16.68 5.44
C ASP A 529 36.61 16.14 5.82
N PRO A 530 36.53 14.87 6.26
CA PRO A 530 35.28 14.23 6.63
C PRO A 530 34.45 14.98 7.66
N LYS A 531 35.12 15.54 8.68
CA LYS A 531 34.42 16.27 9.74
C LYS A 531 33.85 17.57 9.19
N TRP A 532 34.66 18.31 8.44
CA TRP A 532 34.24 19.59 7.90
C TRP A 532 33.10 19.43 6.89
N SER A 533 33.18 18.46 5.98
CA SER A 533 32.11 18.19 5.03
C SER A 533 30.81 17.74 5.71
N TRP A 534 30.90 16.91 6.75
CA TRP A 534 29.73 16.52 7.55
C TRP A 534 29.10 17.73 8.26
N ASP A 535 29.91 18.53 8.95
CA ASP A 535 29.44 19.73 9.66
C ASP A 535 28.82 20.75 8.69
N ALA A 536 29.39 20.90 7.49
CA ALA A 536 28.89 21.81 6.47
C ALA A 536 27.54 21.36 5.91
N TRP A 537 27.37 20.06 5.65
CA TRP A 537 26.07 19.49 5.26
C TRP A 537 25.05 19.64 6.38
N ALA A 538 25.42 19.33 7.63
CA ALA A 538 24.54 19.44 8.81
C ALA A 538 24.31 20.88 9.30
N SER A 539 24.88 21.90 8.65
CA SER A 539 24.88 23.31 9.11
C SER A 539 23.50 24.00 9.21
N THR A 540 22.49 23.36 8.65
CA THR A 540 21.07 23.74 8.61
C THR A 540 20.24 23.04 9.68
N TYR A 541 20.82 22.05 10.37
CA TYR A 541 20.13 21.33 11.45
C TYR A 541 19.77 22.32 12.54
N GLY A 542 18.48 22.37 12.90
CA GLY A 542 17.95 23.33 13.86
C GLY A 542 17.60 24.71 13.32
N ARG A 543 17.71 24.98 12.01
CA ARG A 543 17.10 26.18 11.38
C ARG A 543 15.69 25.89 10.86
N ASP A 544 15.48 24.72 10.26
CA ASP A 544 14.19 24.35 9.62
C ASP A 544 13.62 23.01 10.07
N CYS A 545 14.36 22.25 10.88
CA CYS A 545 13.91 21.00 11.51
C CYS A 545 13.97 21.24 13.02
N GLY A 546 12.83 21.12 13.72
CA GLY A 546 12.68 21.51 15.13
C GLY A 546 13.92 21.20 16.00
N ARG A 547 14.37 22.17 16.80
CA ARG A 547 15.58 22.01 17.61
C ARG A 547 15.34 21.01 18.75
N MET A 548 16.10 19.92 18.75
CA MET A 548 16.18 19.04 19.91
C MET A 548 16.84 19.80 21.07
N VAL A 549 16.12 19.90 22.19
CA VAL A 549 16.56 20.68 23.35
C VAL A 549 17.58 19.89 24.17
N ASP A 550 17.40 18.58 24.29
CA ASP A 550 18.33 17.63 24.90
C ASP A 550 17.88 16.21 24.49
N ASP A 551 18.80 15.33 24.08
CA ASP A 551 18.53 13.93 23.75
C ASP A 551 18.94 12.95 24.85
N PHE A 552 19.65 13.44 25.88
CA PHE A 552 20.18 12.68 27.01
C PHE A 552 21.17 11.56 26.62
N GLU A 553 21.56 11.45 25.35
CA GLU A 553 22.40 10.38 24.82
C GLU A 553 23.89 10.60 25.14
N ASP A 554 24.28 11.85 25.41
CA ASP A 554 25.59 12.19 25.97
C ASP A 554 25.78 11.72 27.43
N ASN A 555 24.73 11.14 28.02
CA ASN A 555 24.72 10.61 29.36
C ASN A 555 25.03 11.68 30.43
N ASP A 556 24.69 12.94 30.17
CA ASP A 556 24.93 14.05 31.10
C ASP A 556 23.68 14.92 31.31
N VAL A 557 23.11 14.85 32.53
CA VAL A 557 22.00 15.73 32.94
C VAL A 557 22.48 17.00 33.65
N SER A 558 23.79 17.24 33.72
CA SER A 558 24.38 18.37 34.47
C SER A 558 24.03 19.74 33.89
N ALA A 559 23.62 19.79 32.62
CA ALA A 559 23.14 21.01 31.98
C ALA A 559 21.79 21.49 32.54
N TRP A 560 21.01 20.58 33.14
CA TRP A 560 19.71 20.90 33.74
C TRP A 560 19.87 21.41 35.16
N VAL A 561 19.13 22.48 35.47
CA VAL A 561 19.14 23.13 36.78
C VAL A 561 17.82 22.84 37.49
N THR A 562 17.90 22.34 38.73
CA THR A 562 16.72 22.08 39.55
C THR A 562 16.35 23.30 40.42
N PHE A 563 15.06 23.44 40.72
CA PHE A 563 14.54 24.43 41.65
C PHE A 563 13.45 23.84 42.55
N ALA A 564 13.33 24.35 43.77
CA ALA A 564 12.24 24.05 44.69
C ALA A 564 11.92 25.29 45.54
N ASP A 565 10.64 25.54 45.81
CA ASP A 565 10.21 26.66 46.65
C ASP A 565 10.72 26.48 48.09
N SER A 566 11.47 27.46 48.59
CA SER A 566 12.13 27.38 49.89
C SER A 566 11.14 27.32 51.06
N GLY A 567 11.35 26.39 52.00
CA GLY A 567 10.53 26.27 53.22
C GLY A 567 9.20 25.54 53.05
N SER A 568 8.94 24.98 51.87
CA SER A 568 7.67 24.32 51.50
C SER A 568 7.65 22.80 51.73
N GLY A 569 8.79 22.21 52.06
CA GLY A 569 8.95 20.74 52.05
C GLY A 569 9.06 20.13 50.64
N ALA A 570 8.95 20.94 49.57
CA ALA A 570 9.17 20.46 48.21
C ALA A 570 10.64 20.13 47.96
N SER A 571 10.89 19.04 47.23
CA SER A 571 12.22 18.61 46.83
C SER A 571 12.19 17.99 45.44
N ILE A 572 13.30 18.11 44.72
CA ILE A 572 13.50 17.51 43.40
C ILE A 572 14.94 17.03 43.27
N ASP A 573 15.09 15.90 42.59
CA ASP A 573 16.34 15.30 42.19
C ASP A 573 16.22 14.88 40.72
N ILE A 574 17.26 15.12 39.94
CA ILE A 574 17.36 14.67 38.57
C ILE A 574 18.53 13.69 38.46
N SER A 575 18.30 12.58 37.79
CA SER A 575 19.32 11.58 37.56
C SER A 575 19.15 10.96 36.18
N ARG A 576 20.22 10.35 35.68
CA ARG A 576 20.14 9.46 34.52
C ARG A 576 19.18 8.29 34.79
N SER A 577 18.56 7.79 33.73
CA SER A 577 17.79 6.55 33.68
C SER A 577 17.95 5.88 32.31
N ASN A 578 17.97 4.55 32.28
CA ASN A 578 17.96 3.77 31.03
C ASN A 578 16.53 3.37 30.62
N ASN A 579 15.51 3.91 31.29
CA ASN A 579 14.11 3.72 30.94
C ASN A 579 13.71 4.68 29.80
N SER A 580 14.37 4.54 28.65
CA SER A 580 14.10 5.37 27.48
C SER A 580 13.13 4.71 26.51
N LYS A 581 12.40 5.56 25.77
CA LYS A 581 11.55 5.14 24.65
C LYS A 581 12.29 5.25 23.31
N ILE A 582 13.29 6.14 23.22
CA ILE A 582 14.08 6.43 22.02
C ILE A 582 15.52 6.61 22.50
N GLY A 583 16.46 5.83 21.98
CA GLY A 583 17.85 5.84 22.43
C GLY A 583 18.09 5.04 23.71
N ASP A 584 19.28 5.18 24.29
CA ASP A 584 19.72 4.38 25.44
C ASP A 584 19.36 5.06 26.78
N TYR A 585 19.20 6.40 26.79
CA TYR A 585 19.14 7.19 28.01
C TYR A 585 17.96 8.14 28.09
N SER A 586 17.62 8.52 29.32
CA SER A 586 16.51 9.40 29.68
C SER A 586 16.83 10.13 30.99
N MET A 587 16.19 11.27 31.24
CA MET A 587 16.21 11.92 32.55
C MET A 587 15.10 11.37 33.45
N LYS A 588 15.49 10.86 34.62
CA LYS A 588 14.58 10.56 35.72
C LYS A 588 14.44 11.79 36.62
N ILE A 589 13.20 12.16 36.91
CA ILE A 589 12.88 13.24 37.84
C ILE A 589 12.22 12.61 39.08
N GLY A 590 12.95 12.59 40.19
CA GLY A 590 12.41 12.27 41.50
C GLY A 590 11.93 13.55 42.18
N TYR A 591 10.71 13.58 42.72
CA TYR A 591 10.21 14.78 43.38
C TYR A 591 9.32 14.46 44.59
N THR A 592 9.24 15.40 45.52
CA THR A 592 8.30 15.43 46.64
C THR A 592 7.65 16.80 46.69
N ILE A 593 6.33 16.87 46.83
CA ILE A 593 5.58 18.12 47.06
C ILE A 593 5.04 18.05 48.49
N GLY A 594 5.21 19.11 49.27
CA GLY A 594 4.79 19.17 50.67
C GLY A 594 3.27 19.14 50.87
N ASP A 595 2.85 18.72 52.07
CA ASP A 595 1.46 18.45 52.42
C ASP A 595 0.69 19.76 52.75
N GLY A 596 0.25 20.49 51.73
CA GLY A 596 -1.12 21.00 51.77
C GLY A 596 -1.37 22.49 52.05
N THR A 597 -0.75 23.42 51.32
CA THR A 597 -1.38 24.74 51.13
C THR A 597 -1.76 25.08 49.69
N GLY A 598 -1.26 24.32 48.70
CA GLY A 598 -1.58 24.55 47.30
C GLY A 598 -0.79 25.74 46.77
N GLY A 599 0.32 25.46 46.08
CA GLY A 599 1.17 26.47 45.48
C GLY A 599 2.67 26.15 45.54
N GLU A 600 3.06 25.10 46.25
CA GLU A 600 4.45 24.63 46.33
C GLU A 600 4.91 24.02 44.99
N ARG A 601 6.02 24.51 44.44
CA ARG A 601 6.58 24.04 43.16
C ARG A 601 8.01 23.55 43.33
N CYS A 602 8.33 22.47 42.62
CA CYS A 602 9.69 22.09 42.28
C CYS A 602 9.74 21.70 40.80
N GLY A 603 10.88 21.86 40.16
CA GLY A 603 11.04 21.55 38.75
C GLY A 603 12.49 21.59 38.29
N ALA A 604 12.70 21.30 37.02
CA ALA A 604 13.99 21.41 36.35
C ALA A 604 13.83 22.28 35.10
N TYR A 605 14.86 23.05 34.77
CA TYR A 605 14.90 23.84 33.54
C TYR A 605 16.29 23.75 32.90
N LEU A 606 16.34 23.94 31.59
CA LEU A 606 17.58 24.04 30.83
C LEU A 606 17.76 25.48 30.35
N GLN A 607 18.91 26.08 30.68
CA GLN A 607 19.30 27.38 30.12
C GLN A 607 20.05 27.16 28.81
N LYS A 608 19.39 27.46 27.68
CA LYS A 608 20.04 27.56 26.37
C LYS A 608 19.91 28.98 25.83
N SER A 609 21.02 29.56 25.37
CA SER A 609 20.99 30.74 24.51
C SER A 609 20.55 30.28 23.12
N THR A 610 19.29 30.50 22.76
CA THR A 610 18.74 30.12 21.44
C THR A 610 19.20 31.04 20.34
#